data_AF-A0A134BND6-F1
#
_entry.id   AF-A0A134BND6-F1
#
_cell.length_a   1.000
_cell.length_b   1.000
_cell.length_c   1.000
_cell.angle_alpha   90.00
_cell.angle_beta   90.00
_cell.angle_gamma   90.00
#
_symmetry.space_group_name_H-M   'P 1'
#
loop_
_entity.id
_entity.type
_entity.pdbx_description
1 polymer ?
#
loop_
_entity_poly.entity_id
_entity_poly.type
_entity_poly.pdbx_seq_one_letter_code
_entity_poly.pdbx_strand_id
1 'polypeptide(L)'
;MNSRVYTTYKLQGTVKKLQDSLTVFANLGNGVDSIVLNRAIEVDSFQLPMSYANDADTFYFLYANKSGKLGRDTIVVEKTNQPHFESVDCNAVVFHTIKSVRFTTHMIENLSINNANVNYDATPSHFNITFKDRYQ
;
A
#
# COMPACT_ATOMS: atom_id res chain seq x y z
N MET A 1 12.72 -6.83 4.31
CA MET A 1 11.57 -7.17 3.45
C MET A 1 12.08 -7.95 2.25
N ASN A 2 11.69 -9.21 2.08
CA ASN A 2 12.02 -9.99 0.88
C ASN A 2 10.83 -10.87 0.47
N SER A 3 9.64 -10.27 0.39
CA SER A 3 8.48 -10.91 -0.22
C SER A 3 8.29 -10.31 -1.61
N ARG A 4 8.03 -11.18 -2.59
CA ARG A 4 7.84 -10.82 -4.00
C ARG A 4 6.39 -10.47 -4.33
N VAL A 5 5.50 -10.44 -3.33
CA VAL A 5 4.08 -10.16 -3.54
C VAL A 5 3.72 -8.75 -3.12
N TYR A 6 2.81 -8.14 -3.88
CA TYR A 6 2.43 -6.74 -3.76
C TYR A 6 0.92 -6.61 -3.61
N THR A 7 0.50 -5.59 -2.87
CA THR A 7 -0.90 -5.15 -2.88
C THR A 7 -1.06 -4.01 -3.87
N THR A 8 -2.11 -4.10 -4.69
CA THR A 8 -2.49 -3.05 -5.64
C THR A 8 -3.58 -2.17 -5.03
N TYR A 9 -3.32 -0.86 -4.99
CA TYR A 9 -4.26 0.18 -4.55
C TYR A 9 -4.81 0.88 -5.78
N LYS A 10 -6.12 0.76 -6.01
CA LYS A 10 -6.80 1.42 -7.14
C LYS A 10 -7.53 2.66 -6.65
N LEU A 11 -7.29 3.79 -7.31
CA LEU A 11 -7.99 5.03 -7.02
C LEU A 11 -9.46 4.91 -7.44
N GLN A 12 -10.35 5.33 -6.55
CA GLN A 12 -11.79 5.43 -6.76
C GLN A 12 -12.32 6.79 -6.28
N GLY A 13 -13.63 7.02 -6.42
CA GLY A 13 -14.26 8.29 -6.04
C GLY A 13 -14.06 9.38 -7.10
N THR A 14 -14.12 10.65 -6.69
CA THR A 14 -14.00 11.82 -7.57
C THR A 14 -12.59 11.98 -8.12
N VAL A 15 -11.57 11.78 -7.27
CA VAL A 15 -10.16 11.88 -7.66
C VAL A 15 -9.72 10.60 -8.38
N LYS A 16 -9.74 10.63 -9.72
CA LYS A 16 -9.40 9.45 -10.57
C LYS A 16 -7.91 9.19 -10.76
N LYS A 17 -7.06 10.19 -10.53
CA LYS A 17 -5.61 10.11 -10.65
C LYS A 17 -4.96 10.90 -9.52
N LEU A 18 -3.78 10.49 -9.07
CA LEU A 18 -2.98 11.26 -8.11
C LEU A 18 -2.59 12.61 -8.72
N GLN A 19 -3.19 13.69 -8.21
CA GLN A 19 -2.89 15.05 -8.68
C GLN A 19 -1.62 15.62 -8.01
N ASP A 20 -1.37 15.20 -6.77
CA ASP A 20 -0.16 15.50 -6.01
C ASP A 20 0.80 14.30 -6.06
N SER A 21 2.09 14.55 -5.81
CA SER A 21 3.06 13.45 -5.74
C SER A 21 2.93 12.66 -4.43
N LEU A 22 2.99 11.34 -4.51
CA LEU A 22 2.93 10.41 -3.39
C LEU A 22 4.27 9.66 -3.24
N THR A 23 4.87 9.75 -2.06
CA THR A 23 5.98 8.89 -1.63
C THR A 23 5.52 8.05 -0.45
N VAL A 24 5.78 6.74 -0.48
CA VAL A 24 5.40 5.82 0.58
C VAL A 24 6.63 5.19 1.21
N PHE A 25 6.65 5.22 2.54
CA PHE A 25 7.64 4.55 3.38
C PHE A 25 7.00 3.35 4.04
N ALA A 26 7.69 2.23 4.09
CA ALA A 26 7.30 1.09 4.91
C ALA A 26 8.10 1.08 6.20
N ASN A 27 7.42 0.85 7.32
CA ASN A 27 8.06 0.61 8.61
C ASN A 27 8.71 -0.79 8.58
N LEU A 28 10.03 -0.85 8.74
CA LEU A 28 10.80 -2.10 8.76
C LEU A 28 11.01 -2.66 10.18
N GLY A 29 10.47 -1.98 11.20
CA GLY A 29 10.71 -2.24 12.62
C GLY A 29 11.89 -1.44 13.18
N ASN A 30 11.97 -1.37 14.52
CA ASN A 30 13.10 -0.78 15.27
C ASN A 30 13.49 0.65 14.86
N GLY A 31 12.51 1.47 14.48
CA GLY A 31 12.75 2.87 14.07
C GLY A 31 13.36 3.03 12.67
N VAL A 32 13.47 1.94 11.90
CA VAL A 32 13.96 1.96 10.52
C VAL A 32 12.77 1.95 9.56
N ASP A 33 12.84 2.79 8.53
CA ASP A 33 11.92 2.77 7.41
C ASP A 33 12.67 2.67 6.06
N SER A 34 11.92 2.37 5.01
CA SER A 34 12.44 2.36 3.64
C SER A 34 11.41 2.94 2.69
N ILE A 35 11.86 3.69 1.69
CA ILE A 35 11.02 4.10 0.57
C ILE A 35 10.62 2.84 -0.22
N VAL A 36 9.32 2.64 -0.39
CA VAL A 36 8.75 1.52 -1.16
C VAL A 36 7.97 1.98 -2.39
N LEU A 37 7.61 3.26 -2.43
CA LEU A 37 7.09 3.95 -3.62
C LEU A 37 7.68 5.36 -3.64
N ASN A 38 8.33 5.73 -4.74
CA ASN A 38 8.96 7.04 -4.86
C ASN A 38 8.19 7.92 -5.83
N ARG A 39 7.61 9.02 -5.34
CA ARG A 39 7.05 10.13 -6.13
C ARG A 39 6.09 9.69 -7.25
N ALA A 40 5.11 8.85 -6.92
CA ALA A 40 4.02 8.51 -7.85
C ALA A 40 3.11 9.73 -8.09
N ILE A 41 2.78 10.02 -9.35
CA ILE A 41 1.95 11.16 -9.76
C ILE A 41 1.27 10.82 -11.09
N GLU A 42 0.07 11.36 -11.34
CA GLU A 42 -0.74 11.12 -12.55
C GLU A 42 -1.12 9.65 -12.81
N VAL A 43 -0.96 8.78 -11.81
CA VAL A 43 -1.37 7.37 -11.83
C VAL A 43 -2.75 7.18 -11.20
N ASP A 44 -3.47 6.15 -11.67
CA ASP A 44 -4.78 5.73 -11.13
C ASP A 44 -4.68 4.47 -10.24
N SER A 45 -3.49 3.88 -10.14
CA SER A 45 -3.15 2.81 -9.21
C SER A 45 -1.68 2.82 -8.85
N PHE A 46 -1.33 2.15 -7.76
CA PHE A 46 0.06 1.90 -7.37
C PHE A 46 0.15 0.59 -6.57
N GLN A 47 1.36 0.07 -6.43
CA GLN A 47 1.64 -1.19 -5.75
C GLN A 47 2.55 -0.95 -4.55
N LEU A 48 2.29 -1.65 -3.45
CA LEU A 48 3.14 -1.64 -2.25
C LEU A 48 3.53 -3.08 -1.87
N PRO A 49 4.79 -3.32 -1.48
CA PRO A 49 5.24 -4.65 -1.06
C PRO A 49 4.61 -5.03 0.28
N MET A 50 4.34 -6.32 0.47
CA MET A 50 3.88 -6.88 1.74
C MET A 50 5.04 -7.59 2.44
N SER A 51 5.22 -7.38 3.74
CA SER A 51 6.23 -8.12 4.50
C SER A 51 5.72 -9.52 4.87
N TYR A 52 6.61 -10.46 5.17
CA TYR A 52 6.23 -11.66 5.96
C TYR A 52 6.74 -11.59 7.40
N ALA A 53 7.47 -10.53 7.79
CA ALA A 53 8.14 -10.46 9.09
C ALA A 53 7.17 -10.26 10.27
N ASN A 54 6.06 -9.58 10.04
CA ASN A 54 5.07 -9.23 11.07
C ASN A 54 3.65 -9.51 10.57
N ASP A 55 2.70 -9.58 11.51
CA ASP A 55 1.27 -9.74 11.21
C ASP A 55 0.60 -8.47 10.69
N ALA A 56 1.32 -7.34 10.70
CA ALA A 56 0.87 -6.09 10.11
C ALA A 56 1.99 -5.35 9.39
N ASP A 57 1.65 -4.72 8.27
CA ASP A 57 2.51 -3.78 7.57
C ASP A 57 2.03 -2.35 7.86
N THR A 58 2.96 -1.48 8.25
CA THR A 58 2.69 -0.05 8.47
C THR A 58 3.35 0.78 7.39
N PHE A 59 2.56 1.62 6.73
CA PHE A 59 2.99 2.50 5.67
C PHE A 59 2.74 3.97 6.03
N TYR A 60 3.70 4.83 5.74
CA TYR A 60 3.57 6.27 5.85
C TYR A 60 3.48 6.88 4.46
N PHE A 61 2.33 7.46 4.16
CA PHE A 61 2.04 8.11 2.90
C PHE A 61 2.35 9.60 3.04
N LEU A 62 3.33 10.08 2.27
CA LEU A 62 3.69 11.49 2.19
C LEU A 62 3.24 12.06 0.85
N TYR A 63 2.35 13.05 0.93
CA TYR A 63 1.82 13.78 -0.22
C TYR A 63 2.52 15.12 -0.33
N ALA A 64 2.95 15.51 -1.53
CA ALA A 64 3.47 16.84 -1.78
C ALA A 64 2.77 17.45 -3.00
N ASN A 65 2.08 18.57 -2.77
CA ASN A 65 1.42 19.31 -3.83
C ASN A 65 2.41 20.21 -4.59
N LYS A 66 1.95 20.78 -5.72
CA LYS A 66 2.79 21.66 -6.57
C LYS A 66 3.29 22.93 -5.85
N SER A 67 2.61 23.35 -4.79
CA SER A 67 2.98 24.51 -3.95
C SER A 67 3.90 24.14 -2.78
N GLY A 68 4.31 22.88 -2.64
CA GLY A 68 5.18 22.40 -1.57
C GLY A 68 4.48 22.11 -0.23
N LYS A 69 3.15 22.17 -0.17
CA LYS A 69 2.39 21.76 1.02
C LYS A 69 2.44 20.25 1.14
N LEU A 70 2.79 19.79 2.35
CA LEU A 70 2.87 18.36 2.68
C LEU A 70 1.60 17.88 3.38
N GLY A 71 1.18 16.67 3.04
CA GLY A 71 0.17 15.90 3.77
C GLY A 71 0.76 14.56 4.20
N ARG A 72 0.26 14.00 5.31
CA ARG A 72 0.68 12.68 5.78
C ARG A 72 -0.52 11.85 6.19
N ASP A 73 -0.55 10.61 5.74
CA ASP A 73 -1.40 9.58 6.33
C ASP A 73 -0.58 8.35 6.74
N THR A 74 -1.10 7.62 7.71
CA THR A 74 -0.56 6.32 8.12
C THR A 74 -1.59 5.25 7.77
N ILE A 75 -1.15 4.18 7.14
CA ILE A 75 -1.96 3.00 6.83
C ILE A 75 -1.34 1.80 7.54
N VAL A 76 -2.16 1.00 8.20
CA VAL A 76 -1.78 -0.26 8.84
C VAL A 76 -2.63 -1.38 8.25
N VAL A 77 -1.98 -2.35 7.62
CA VAL A 77 -2.61 -3.52 6.99
C VAL A 77 -2.33 -4.75 7.83
N GLU A 78 -3.35 -5.29 8.49
CA GLU A 78 -3.26 -6.56 9.21
C GLU A 78 -3.46 -7.73 8.25
N LYS A 79 -2.70 -8.81 8.43
CA LYS A 79 -2.66 -9.94 7.51
C LYS A 79 -2.24 -11.23 8.20
N THR A 80 -2.52 -12.35 7.55
CA THR A 80 -1.93 -13.65 7.89
C THR A 80 -1.01 -14.14 6.78
N ASN A 81 0.06 -14.84 7.14
CA ASN A 81 1.03 -15.40 6.21
C ASN A 81 0.70 -16.86 5.87
N GLN A 82 0.83 -17.21 4.59
CA GLN A 82 0.64 -18.56 4.07
C GLN A 82 1.88 -18.93 3.25
N PRO A 83 2.77 -19.79 3.78
CA PRO A 83 3.91 -20.27 3.00
C PRO A 83 3.45 -20.93 1.71
N HIS A 84 4.06 -20.53 0.60
CA HIS A 84 3.84 -21.11 -0.72
C HIS A 84 5.12 -21.80 -1.16
N PHE A 85 5.05 -23.12 -1.30
CA PHE A 85 6.15 -23.95 -1.76
C PHE A 85 5.98 -24.24 -3.24
N GLU A 86 6.95 -23.83 -4.05
CA GLU A 86 7.00 -24.12 -5.48
C GLU A 86 7.92 -25.31 -5.76
N SER A 87 9.17 -25.23 -5.28
CA SER A 87 10.20 -26.25 -5.46
C SER A 87 11.27 -26.10 -4.38
N VAL A 88 12.12 -27.12 -4.24
CA VAL A 88 13.26 -27.12 -3.30
C VAL A 88 14.33 -26.10 -3.71
N ASP A 89 14.42 -25.78 -5.01
CA ASP A 89 15.45 -24.90 -5.58
C ASP A 89 15.03 -23.42 -5.62
N CYS A 90 13.79 -23.10 -5.25
CA CYS A 90 13.27 -21.74 -5.21
C CYS A 90 13.35 -21.13 -3.81
N ASN A 91 13.55 -19.81 -3.75
CA ASN A 91 13.37 -19.07 -2.50
C ASN A 91 11.91 -19.19 -2.02
N ALA A 92 11.71 -19.41 -0.73
CA ALA A 92 10.37 -19.50 -0.15
C ALA A 92 9.56 -18.22 -0.44
N VAL A 93 8.34 -18.39 -0.94
CA VAL A 93 7.38 -17.29 -1.12
C VAL A 93 6.29 -17.41 -0.08
N VAL A 94 5.77 -16.26 0.35
CA VAL A 94 4.71 -16.18 1.34
C VAL A 94 3.57 -15.42 0.70
N PHE A 95 2.41 -16.06 0.59
CA PHE A 95 1.16 -15.40 0.25
C PHE A 95 0.53 -14.81 1.50
N HIS A 96 -0.39 -13.87 1.31
CA HIS A 96 -1.05 -13.22 2.42
C HIS A 96 -2.57 -13.23 2.26
N THR A 97 -3.26 -13.28 3.39
CA THR A 97 -4.68 -12.90 3.46
C THR A 97 -4.81 -11.66 4.31
N ILE A 98 -5.26 -10.55 3.71
CA ILE A 98 -5.55 -9.30 4.41
C ILE A 98 -6.73 -9.52 5.35
N LYS A 99 -6.59 -9.11 6.61
CA LYS A 99 -7.61 -9.23 7.65
C LYS A 99 -8.33 -7.93 7.89
N SER A 100 -7.58 -6.84 8.00
CA SER A 100 -8.14 -5.53 8.26
C SER A 100 -7.21 -4.44 7.73
N VAL A 101 -7.76 -3.24 7.61
CA VAL A 101 -6.98 -2.04 7.30
C VAL A 101 -7.43 -0.91 8.21
N ARG A 102 -6.47 -0.18 8.78
CA ARG A 102 -6.71 1.04 9.55
C ARG A 102 -5.90 2.16 8.96
N PHE A 103 -6.45 3.37 8.96
CA PHE A 103 -5.81 4.52 8.33
C PHE A 103 -6.20 5.82 9.00
N THR A 104 -5.32 6.82 8.90
CA THR A 104 -5.68 8.21 9.19
C THR A 104 -6.32 8.85 7.97
N THR A 105 -7.09 9.91 8.20
CA THR A 105 -7.95 10.52 7.16
C THR A 105 -7.57 11.97 6.87
N HIS A 106 -6.28 12.33 6.82
CA HIS A 106 -5.87 13.71 6.51
C HIS A 106 -6.03 14.02 5.02
N MET A 107 -5.54 13.14 4.15
CA MET A 107 -5.68 13.18 2.69
C MET A 107 -6.59 12.06 2.18
N ILE A 108 -6.51 10.88 2.81
CA ILE A 108 -7.38 9.75 2.52
C ILE A 108 -8.80 10.06 3.03
N GLU A 109 -9.79 9.79 2.18
CA GLU A 109 -11.20 9.83 2.56
C GLU A 109 -11.67 8.44 2.97
N ASN A 110 -11.41 7.43 2.14
CA ASN A 110 -11.77 6.05 2.40
C ASN A 110 -10.71 5.08 1.87
N LEU A 111 -10.59 3.93 2.53
CA LEU A 111 -9.76 2.82 2.11
C LEU A 111 -10.47 1.52 2.49
N SER A 112 -10.80 0.70 1.49
CA SER A 112 -11.50 -0.57 1.69
C SER A 112 -10.78 -1.74 1.03
N ILE A 113 -10.94 -2.91 1.63
CA ILE A 113 -10.45 -4.17 1.08
C ILE A 113 -11.39 -4.60 -0.05
N ASN A 114 -10.83 -4.79 -1.24
CA ASN A 114 -11.52 -5.27 -2.43
C ASN A 114 -11.24 -6.76 -2.69
N ASN A 115 -9.97 -7.16 -2.57
CA ASN A 115 -9.55 -8.56 -2.62
C ASN A 115 -8.55 -8.80 -1.48
N ALA A 116 -8.88 -9.73 -0.59
CA ALA A 116 -8.05 -10.03 0.56
C ALA A 116 -6.87 -10.96 0.24
N ASN A 117 -6.93 -11.71 -0.86
CA ASN A 117 -5.92 -12.71 -1.21
C ASN A 117 -4.79 -12.07 -2.02
N VAL A 118 -3.58 -12.09 -1.45
CA VAL A 118 -2.37 -11.55 -2.05
C VAL A 118 -1.46 -12.71 -2.46
N ASN A 119 -1.23 -12.85 -3.76
CA ASN A 119 -0.36 -13.86 -4.37
C ASN A 119 0.49 -13.20 -5.47
N TYR A 120 1.00 -13.97 -6.43
CA TYR A 120 1.78 -13.44 -7.55
C TYR A 120 1.00 -12.56 -8.51
N ASP A 121 -0.31 -12.77 -8.61
CA ASP A 121 -1.18 -11.99 -9.47
C ASP A 121 -1.57 -10.68 -8.77
N ALA A 122 -0.87 -9.62 -9.16
CA ALA A 122 -1.17 -8.27 -8.70
C ALA A 122 -2.13 -7.51 -9.66
N THR A 123 -2.69 -8.19 -10.66
CA THR A 123 -3.70 -7.63 -11.59
C THR A 123 -4.98 -7.20 -10.85
N PRO A 124 -5.58 -8.00 -9.95
CA PRO A 124 -6.71 -7.53 -9.17
C PRO A 124 -6.29 -6.42 -8.20
N SER A 125 -7.13 -5.38 -8.08
CA SER A 125 -6.98 -4.42 -7.00
C SER A 125 -7.29 -5.10 -5.67
N HIS A 126 -6.36 -4.95 -4.73
CA HIS A 126 -6.50 -5.47 -3.38
C HIS A 126 -7.21 -4.44 -2.50
N PHE A 127 -6.91 -3.16 -2.74
CA PHE A 127 -7.54 -2.04 -2.07
C PHE A 127 -8.18 -1.09 -3.06
N ASN A 128 -9.31 -0.53 -2.64
CA ASN A 128 -9.91 0.64 -3.26
C ASN A 128 -9.64 1.84 -2.35
N ILE A 129 -8.98 2.86 -2.87
CA ILE A 129 -8.60 4.06 -2.10
C ILE A 129 -9.27 5.29 -2.72
N THR A 130 -9.88 6.12 -1.88
CA THR A 130 -10.43 7.43 -2.31
C THR A 130 -9.72 8.54 -1.56
N PHE A 131 -9.43 9.62 -2.28
CA PHE A 131 -8.79 10.82 -1.73
C PHE A 131 -9.82 11.93 -1.63
N LYS A 132 -9.70 12.72 -0.56
CA LYS A 132 -10.53 13.91 -0.38
C LYS A 132 -10.31 14.86 -1.56
N ASP A 133 -11.40 15.38 -2.10
CA ASP A 133 -11.30 16.47 -3.06
C ASP A 133 -10.85 17.74 -2.33
N ARG A 134 -9.67 18.25 -2.71
CA ARG A 134 -9.09 19.47 -2.14
C ARG A 134 -9.36 20.69 -3.04
N TYR A 135 -10.02 20.50 -4.19
CA TYR A 135 -10.44 21.55 -5.11
C TYR A 135 -11.95 21.80 -4.95
N GLN A 136 -12.32 22.41 -3.83
CA GLN A 136 -13.57 23.15 -3.68
C GLN A 136 -13.27 24.54 -3.13
#